data_AF-A0A388M2F6-F1
#
_entry.id   AF-A0A388M2F6-F1
#
_cell.length_a   1.000
_cell.length_b   1.000
_cell.length_c   1.000
_cell.angle_alpha   90.00
_cell.angle_beta   90.00
_cell.angle_gamma   90.00
#
_symmetry.space_group_name_H-M   'P 1'
#
loop_
_entity.id
_entity.type
_entity.pdbx_description
1 polymer ?
#
loop_
_entity_poly.entity_id
_entity_poly.type
_entity_poly.pdbx_seq_one_letter_code
_entity_poly.pdbx_strand_id
1 'polypeptide(L)'
;MLFFRLSIIWLFLLESTLQGGLLAAFPHKPRLTWRARRTRVHSTESYRAVHEHHLEERGWAWPGGFLPDREGLPLPLHHSNALPAPRLSGVPRNLIAIPEAFGYGREAAGGLAGRHIFVTSYADDGVGTLREACALSGPYYIHFQSNAILRLNSTIQCKSFKTVDGDGWTVQILGFGIDITGQESVVIKNIAFIRSKAEGIAIRNSRHIWVDHCVIQDAGKSAVLVEGMSRAITVSYCLMKENWEGLSLGGPNYFSGDKLMTVTVAFNVFVRSGSRTPLVRFGTCHLCNNVYDGAGRFSISALYGARLLVQNNYFTSNEQSQIGDGLADGSMTGDPAIIGWQGNLFDDGTPAHPPPLRANLAGSTLGIVTLTFACPRLPRHTIIRDAGPQRRS
;
A
#
# COMPACT_ATOMS: atom_id res chain seq x y z
N MET A 1 27.61 51.92 56.13
CA MET A 1 26.25 51.40 56.36
C MET A 1 26.22 50.02 55.68
N LEU A 2 26.50 48.88 56.32
CA LEU A 2 26.42 48.43 57.73
C LEU A 2 24.99 48.14 58.21
N PHE A 3 24.76 46.90 58.71
CA PHE A 3 23.56 46.34 59.38
C PHE A 3 22.29 46.11 58.51
N PHE A 4 21.47 45.03 58.68
CA PHE A 4 21.63 43.72 59.35
C PHE A 4 20.54 42.71 58.90
N ARG A 5 20.61 41.45 59.39
CA ARG A 5 19.56 40.41 59.26
C ARG A 5 18.33 40.71 60.13
N LEU A 6 17.19 40.08 59.82
CA LEU A 6 16.25 39.56 60.82
C LEU A 6 15.59 38.24 60.35
N SER A 7 15.39 37.32 61.29
CA SER A 7 14.78 36.00 61.09
C SER A 7 13.60 35.84 62.04
N ILE A 8 12.51 35.17 61.63
CA ILE A 8 11.52 34.61 62.57
C ILE A 8 11.16 33.18 62.13
N ILE A 9 11.20 32.27 63.11
CA ILE A 9 10.75 30.87 63.06
C ILE A 9 9.52 30.78 63.95
N TRP A 10 8.48 30.03 63.56
CA TRP A 10 7.60 29.37 64.53
C TRP A 10 7.17 28.00 64.01
N LEU A 11 7.13 27.04 64.94
CA LEU A 11 6.88 25.62 64.72
C LEU A 11 6.07 25.16 65.93
N PHE A 12 4.95 24.45 65.76
CA PHE A 12 4.34 23.72 66.87
C PHE A 12 3.58 22.47 66.39
N LEU A 13 3.85 21.36 67.06
CA LEU A 13 3.15 20.08 66.95
C LEU A 13 2.01 19.99 67.98
N LEU A 14 1.10 19.04 67.77
CA LEU A 14 0.40 18.38 68.88
C LEU A 14 0.17 16.89 68.54
N GLU A 15 0.78 15.99 69.32
CA GLU A 15 0.36 14.58 69.48
C GLU A 15 -0.47 14.48 70.77
N SER A 16 -1.47 13.59 70.89
CA SER A 16 -1.35 12.27 71.56
C SER A 16 -2.76 11.90 72.10
N THR A 17 -3.15 10.68 72.49
CA THR A 17 -2.76 9.27 72.23
C THR A 17 -3.88 8.39 72.81
N LEU A 18 -4.20 7.22 72.23
CA LEU A 18 -4.80 6.01 72.87
C LEU A 18 -4.90 4.90 71.79
N GLN A 19 -3.98 3.94 71.73
CA GLN A 19 -3.99 2.61 72.38
C GLN A 19 -5.05 1.61 71.86
N GLY A 20 -4.57 0.43 71.43
CA GLY A 20 -5.37 -0.72 71.00
C GLY A 20 -4.71 -1.44 69.83
N GLY A 21 -3.99 -2.54 70.09
CA GLY A 21 -3.12 -3.19 69.09
C GLY A 21 -3.67 -4.48 68.49
N LEU A 22 -3.10 -4.87 67.35
CA LEU A 22 -2.87 -6.29 67.01
C LEU A 22 -1.68 -6.41 66.06
N LEU A 23 -0.75 -7.33 66.35
CA LEU A 23 0.37 -7.67 65.47
C LEU A 23 -0.09 -8.71 64.44
N ALA A 24 0.04 -8.38 63.15
CA ALA A 24 -0.01 -9.36 62.06
C ALA A 24 1.01 -8.95 60.98
N ALA A 25 1.74 -9.93 60.43
CA ALA A 25 2.93 -9.66 59.62
C ALA A 25 2.59 -9.05 58.24
N PHE A 26 3.35 -8.03 57.84
CA PHE A 26 3.42 -7.60 56.45
C PHE A 26 4.29 -8.60 55.65
N PRO A 27 3.75 -9.28 54.62
CA PRO A 27 4.60 -10.00 53.67
C PRO A 27 5.38 -8.99 52.82
N HIS A 28 6.62 -9.37 52.45
CA HIS A 28 7.45 -8.58 51.54
C HIS A 28 6.69 -8.18 50.28
N LYS A 29 6.73 -6.89 49.91
CA LYS A 29 6.43 -6.47 48.54
C LYS A 29 7.44 -7.15 47.60
N PRO A 30 7.03 -8.01 46.66
CA PRO A 30 7.94 -8.46 45.63
C PRO A 30 8.30 -7.27 44.74
N ARG A 31 9.60 -6.99 44.58
CA ARG A 31 10.07 -6.13 43.49
C ARG A 31 9.78 -6.83 42.17
N LEU A 32 8.63 -6.51 41.57
CA LEU A 32 8.28 -6.91 40.21
C LEU A 32 9.27 -6.24 39.24
N THR A 33 10.38 -6.92 38.99
CA THR A 33 11.29 -6.59 37.91
C THR A 33 10.55 -6.88 36.60
N TRP A 34 10.20 -5.82 35.88
CA TRP A 34 9.68 -5.93 34.51
C TRP A 34 10.80 -6.43 33.58
N ARG A 35 11.08 -7.74 33.61
CA ARG A 35 11.70 -8.43 32.49
C ARG A 35 10.69 -8.40 31.36
N ALA A 36 10.86 -7.43 30.45
CA ALA A 36 10.19 -7.43 29.17
C ALA A 36 10.48 -8.77 28.48
N ARG A 37 9.51 -9.70 28.52
CA ARG A 37 9.48 -10.80 27.55
C ARG A 37 9.29 -10.12 26.20
N ARG A 38 10.39 -9.97 25.45
CA ARG A 38 10.34 -9.84 24.00
C ARG A 38 9.59 -11.09 23.50
N THR A 39 8.28 -10.97 23.31
CA THR A 39 7.55 -11.87 22.42
C THR A 39 8.33 -11.86 21.11
N ARG A 40 8.74 -13.04 20.63
CA ARG A 40 9.39 -13.14 19.33
C ARG A 40 8.42 -12.54 18.32
N VAL A 41 8.84 -11.48 17.64
CA VAL A 41 8.26 -11.13 16.34
C VAL A 41 8.37 -12.40 15.51
N HIS A 42 7.24 -12.95 15.06
CA HIS A 42 7.25 -14.14 14.24
C HIS A 42 8.05 -13.84 12.97
N SER A 43 9.17 -14.55 12.78
CA SER A 43 9.95 -14.42 11.56
C SER A 43 9.13 -14.96 10.38
N THR A 44 9.32 -14.34 9.22
CA THR A 44 8.66 -14.64 7.95
C THR A 44 8.79 -16.13 7.55
N GLU A 45 9.84 -16.81 8.00
CA GLU A 45 10.06 -18.26 7.84
C GLU A 45 8.91 -19.11 8.38
N SER A 46 8.35 -18.75 9.54
CA SER A 46 7.27 -19.53 10.19
C SER A 46 5.93 -19.44 9.46
N TYR A 47 5.75 -18.44 8.58
CA TYR A 47 4.59 -18.32 7.70
C TYR A 47 4.83 -19.00 6.33
N ARG A 48 6.08 -18.97 5.83
CA ARG A 48 6.48 -19.63 4.56
C ARG A 48 6.33 -21.16 4.62
N ALA A 49 6.84 -21.79 5.68
CA ALA A 49 6.98 -23.25 5.75
C ALA A 49 5.66 -24.07 5.78
N VAL A 50 4.51 -23.44 6.05
CA VAL A 50 3.23 -24.18 6.24
C VAL A 50 2.38 -24.22 4.95
N HIS A 51 2.67 -23.39 3.94
CA HIS A 51 1.72 -23.11 2.85
C HIS A 51 2.33 -23.06 1.43
N GLU A 52 3.46 -23.73 1.16
CA GLU A 52 3.99 -23.83 -0.22
C GLU A 52 3.13 -24.73 -1.14
N HIS A 53 2.37 -25.69 -0.58
CA HIS A 53 1.76 -26.79 -1.33
C HIS A 53 0.40 -26.51 -2.01
N HIS A 54 -0.16 -25.29 -1.93
CA HIS A 54 -1.51 -24.96 -2.42
C HIS A 54 -1.59 -23.80 -3.44
N LEU A 55 -0.45 -23.36 -4.00
CA LEU A 55 -0.43 -22.21 -4.91
C LEU A 55 -0.96 -22.49 -6.32
N GLU A 56 -0.68 -23.67 -6.85
CA GLU A 56 -1.03 -24.05 -8.22
C GLU A 56 -2.51 -24.46 -8.33
N GLU A 57 -3.04 -25.14 -7.30
CA GLU A 57 -4.42 -25.66 -7.25
C GLU A 57 -5.51 -24.58 -7.24
N ARG A 58 -5.18 -23.32 -6.88
CA ARG A 58 -6.12 -22.18 -6.88
C ARG A 58 -6.01 -21.26 -8.10
N GLY A 59 -5.14 -21.58 -9.07
CA GLY A 59 -4.99 -20.79 -10.29
C GLY A 59 -4.27 -19.44 -10.12
N TRP A 60 -3.57 -19.20 -9.01
CA TRP A 60 -2.85 -17.95 -8.73
C TRP A 60 -1.47 -17.84 -9.41
N ALA A 61 -1.36 -18.40 -10.61
CA ALA A 61 -0.21 -18.20 -11.50
C ALA A 61 -0.50 -16.98 -12.40
N TRP A 62 0.44 -16.05 -12.49
CA TRP A 62 0.34 -14.98 -13.48
C TRP A 62 0.42 -15.60 -14.88
N PRO A 63 -0.54 -15.38 -15.81
CA PRO A 63 -0.56 -16.07 -17.10
C PRO A 63 0.67 -15.83 -17.99
N GLY A 64 1.38 -14.71 -17.79
CA GLY A 64 2.65 -14.43 -18.47
C GLY A 64 3.84 -15.25 -17.97
N GLY A 65 3.70 -15.93 -16.83
CA GLY A 65 4.76 -16.66 -16.12
C GLY A 65 5.81 -15.74 -15.50
N PHE A 66 6.40 -16.15 -14.38
CA PHE A 66 7.65 -15.52 -13.95
C PHE A 66 8.78 -15.99 -14.88
N LEU A 67 9.56 -15.06 -15.43
CA LEU A 67 10.85 -15.38 -16.00
C LEU A 67 11.69 -16.07 -14.91
N PRO A 68 12.39 -17.17 -15.23
CA PRO A 68 13.16 -17.91 -14.24
C PRO A 68 14.32 -17.05 -13.73
N ASP A 69 14.52 -17.04 -12.41
CA ASP A 69 15.58 -16.32 -11.72
C ASP A 69 16.96 -17.00 -11.92
N ARG A 70 17.38 -17.14 -13.18
CA ARG A 70 18.74 -17.58 -13.52
C ARG A 70 19.69 -16.40 -13.37
N GLU A 71 20.58 -16.47 -12.39
CA GLU A 71 21.70 -15.54 -12.30
C GLU A 71 22.58 -15.64 -13.56
N GLY A 72 23.11 -14.50 -14.02
CA GLY A 72 24.27 -14.46 -14.91
C GLY A 72 24.04 -14.59 -16.42
N LEU A 73 22.81 -14.76 -16.92
CA LEU A 73 22.55 -14.75 -18.38
C LEU A 73 21.63 -13.58 -18.76
N PRO A 74 22.11 -12.58 -19.54
CA PRO A 74 21.21 -11.62 -20.15
C PRO A 74 20.28 -12.37 -21.12
N LEU A 75 18.98 -12.07 -21.06
CA LEU A 75 18.07 -12.51 -22.12
C LEU A 75 18.58 -11.91 -23.44
N PRO A 76 18.72 -12.71 -24.52
CA PRO A 76 19.19 -12.18 -25.78
C PRO A 76 18.24 -11.07 -26.22
N LEU A 77 18.81 -9.89 -26.47
CA LEU A 77 18.10 -8.79 -27.12
C LEU A 77 17.76 -9.26 -28.53
N HIS A 78 16.57 -9.80 -28.72
CA HIS A 78 16.04 -9.99 -30.06
C HIS A 78 15.90 -8.60 -30.67
N HIS A 79 16.75 -8.31 -31.65
CA HIS A 79 16.59 -7.18 -32.55
C HIS A 79 15.32 -7.38 -33.41
N SER A 80 14.15 -7.23 -32.80
CA SER A 80 12.93 -6.98 -33.55
C SER A 80 13.12 -5.65 -34.27
N ASN A 81 12.99 -5.67 -35.60
CA ASN A 81 13.01 -4.44 -36.39
C ASN A 81 11.98 -3.48 -35.80
N ALA A 82 12.45 -2.35 -35.25
CA ALA A 82 11.60 -1.39 -34.58
C ALA A 82 10.53 -0.91 -35.56
N LEU A 83 9.26 -1.22 -35.26
CA LEU A 83 8.15 -0.63 -35.98
C LEU A 83 8.27 0.90 -35.85
N PRO A 84 8.18 1.66 -36.96
CA PRO A 84 8.37 3.09 -36.91
C PRO A 84 7.32 3.72 -36.00
N ALA A 85 7.78 4.48 -35.00
CA ALA A 85 6.88 5.16 -34.07
C ALA A 85 5.88 6.02 -34.86
N PRO A 86 4.55 5.92 -34.58
CA PRO A 86 3.56 6.73 -35.28
C PRO A 86 3.83 8.21 -35.01
N ARG A 87 4.07 8.98 -36.09
CA ARG A 87 4.27 10.42 -35.99
C ARG A 87 2.91 11.11 -35.80
N LEU A 88 2.50 11.32 -34.56
CA LEU A 88 1.39 12.22 -34.23
C LEU A 88 1.90 13.67 -34.22
N SER A 89 1.74 14.36 -35.35
CA SER A 89 2.01 15.79 -35.46
C SER A 89 0.84 16.61 -34.92
N GLY A 90 1.07 17.34 -33.83
CA GLY A 90 0.13 18.35 -33.30
C GLY A 90 -0.81 17.83 -32.22
N VAL A 91 -0.36 17.86 -30.96
CA VAL A 91 -1.22 17.64 -29.79
C VAL A 91 -1.65 19.02 -29.24
N PRO A 92 -2.95 19.33 -29.17
CA PRO A 92 -3.41 20.58 -28.56
C PRO A 92 -3.14 20.61 -27.05
N ARG A 93 -2.98 21.82 -26.47
CA ARG A 93 -2.49 22.05 -25.09
C ARG A 93 -3.46 21.69 -23.93
N ASN A 94 -4.35 20.73 -24.14
CA ASN A 94 -5.10 20.10 -23.06
C ASN A 94 -4.45 18.74 -22.76
N LEU A 95 -3.94 18.53 -21.54
CA LEU A 95 -3.55 17.18 -21.12
C LEU A 95 -4.81 16.33 -21.02
N ILE A 96 -5.06 15.53 -22.05
CA ILE A 96 -6.06 14.46 -22.02
C ILE A 96 -5.49 13.40 -21.05
N ALA A 97 -6.24 13.06 -20.01
CA ALA A 97 -5.86 11.98 -19.11
C ALA A 97 -5.88 10.64 -19.85
N ILE A 98 -5.20 9.60 -19.34
CA ILE A 98 -5.25 8.30 -20.01
C ILE A 98 -6.71 7.78 -19.98
N PRO A 99 -7.35 7.46 -21.12
CA PRO A 99 -8.80 7.23 -21.17
C PRO A 99 -9.30 6.10 -20.27
N GLU A 100 -8.46 5.09 -20.00
CA GLU A 100 -8.80 3.98 -19.11
C GLU A 100 -8.65 4.30 -17.60
N ALA A 101 -8.07 5.46 -17.24
CA ALA A 101 -7.80 5.80 -15.84
C ALA A 101 -9.11 6.05 -15.07
N PHE A 102 -9.27 5.34 -13.95
CA PHE A 102 -10.50 5.35 -13.15
C PHE A 102 -10.35 6.10 -11.81
N GLY A 103 -11.48 6.47 -11.19
CA GLY A 103 -11.54 6.89 -9.78
C GLY A 103 -10.94 8.26 -9.47
N TYR A 104 -10.27 8.37 -8.31
CA TYR A 104 -9.59 9.60 -7.89
C TYR A 104 -8.39 9.95 -8.80
N GLY A 105 -7.65 8.95 -9.28
CA GLY A 105 -6.52 9.10 -10.20
C GLY A 105 -6.88 9.23 -11.68
N ARG A 106 -8.16 9.31 -12.06
CA ARG A 106 -8.63 9.41 -13.47
C ARG A 106 -8.05 10.58 -14.29
N GLU A 107 -7.42 11.55 -13.63
CA GLU A 107 -6.80 12.73 -14.25
C GLU A 107 -5.28 12.55 -14.47
N ALA A 108 -4.73 11.37 -14.16
CA ALA A 108 -3.35 11.02 -14.47
C ALA A 108 -3.15 10.94 -16.00
N ALA A 109 -2.41 11.90 -16.56
CA ALA A 109 -2.05 11.91 -17.98
C ALA A 109 -0.69 11.21 -18.25
N GLY A 110 0.07 10.89 -17.20
CA GLY A 110 1.39 10.30 -17.31
C GLY A 110 2.31 11.11 -18.22
N GLY A 111 2.94 10.42 -19.16
CA GLY A 111 3.72 11.00 -20.25
C GLY A 111 3.01 11.02 -21.61
N LEU A 112 1.67 10.94 -21.66
CA LEU A 112 0.89 10.80 -22.91
C LEU A 112 1.13 11.93 -23.92
N ALA A 113 1.26 13.18 -23.46
CA ALA A 113 1.60 14.32 -24.30
C ALA A 113 3.11 14.46 -24.60
N GLY A 114 3.90 13.44 -24.26
CA GLY A 114 5.36 13.47 -24.24
C GLY A 114 6.02 12.72 -25.38
N ARG A 115 7.36 12.64 -25.32
CA ARG A 115 8.13 11.83 -26.25
C ARG A 115 8.05 10.35 -25.82
N HIS A 116 7.73 9.49 -26.78
CA HIS A 116 7.86 8.05 -26.60
C HIS A 116 9.34 7.65 -26.67
N ILE A 117 9.82 6.92 -25.67
CA ILE A 117 11.18 6.38 -25.57
C ILE A 117 11.13 4.91 -25.16
N PHE A 118 12.20 4.19 -25.48
CA PHE A 118 12.32 2.77 -25.19
C PHE A 118 13.50 2.54 -24.23
N VAL A 119 13.33 1.64 -23.26
CA VAL A 119 14.41 1.13 -22.42
C VAL A 119 15.26 0.16 -23.26
N THR A 120 16.48 0.59 -23.59
CA THR A 120 17.45 -0.18 -24.41
C THR A 120 18.52 -0.88 -23.58
N SER A 121 18.58 -0.61 -22.26
CA SER A 121 19.46 -1.28 -21.30
C SER A 121 18.69 -1.69 -20.06
N TYR A 122 18.85 -2.95 -19.63
CA TYR A 122 18.25 -3.48 -18.40
C TYR A 122 19.23 -3.50 -17.21
N ALA A 123 20.34 -2.76 -17.33
CA ALA A 123 21.19 -2.42 -16.21
C ALA A 123 20.46 -1.51 -15.20
N ASP A 124 20.98 -1.44 -13.97
CA ASP A 124 20.43 -0.63 -12.89
C ASP A 124 20.51 0.89 -13.17
N ASP A 125 21.56 1.35 -13.85
CA ASP A 125 21.82 2.76 -14.15
C ASP A 125 22.64 2.91 -15.44
N GLY A 126 22.70 4.13 -15.97
CA GLY A 126 23.39 4.51 -17.20
C GLY A 126 22.46 4.73 -18.39
N VAL A 127 23.07 5.04 -19.55
CA VAL A 127 22.35 5.41 -20.78
C VAL A 127 21.43 4.29 -21.25
N GLY A 128 20.19 4.64 -21.59
CA GLY A 128 19.17 3.72 -22.08
C GLY A 128 18.45 2.91 -21.00
N THR A 129 18.73 3.14 -19.71
CA THR A 129 18.09 2.42 -18.60
C THR A 129 16.75 3.03 -18.20
N LEU A 130 15.93 2.22 -17.51
CA LEU A 130 14.70 2.71 -16.87
C LEU A 130 15.00 3.83 -15.86
N ARG A 131 16.13 3.77 -15.15
CA ARG A 131 16.53 4.79 -14.17
C ARG A 131 16.78 6.15 -14.83
N GLU A 132 17.54 6.17 -15.93
CA GLU A 132 17.74 7.39 -16.73
C GLU A 132 16.39 7.93 -17.22
N ALA A 133 15.56 7.08 -17.85
CA ALA A 133 14.26 7.47 -18.40
C ALA A 133 13.32 8.09 -17.34
N CYS A 134 13.26 7.49 -16.15
CA CYS A 134 12.51 8.00 -15.00
C CYS A 134 13.04 9.34 -14.47
N ALA A 135 14.35 9.59 -14.59
CA ALA A 135 15.01 10.82 -14.15
C ALA A 135 14.92 11.99 -15.16
N LEU A 136 14.43 11.77 -16.39
CA LEU A 136 14.28 12.82 -17.40
C LEU A 136 13.28 13.91 -16.97
N SER A 137 13.59 15.16 -17.29
CA SER A 137 12.69 16.30 -17.06
C SER A 137 11.69 16.45 -18.22
N GLY A 138 10.41 16.67 -17.89
CA GLY A 138 9.32 16.79 -18.88
C GLY A 138 8.60 15.47 -19.19
N PRO A 139 7.60 15.48 -20.10
CA PRO A 139 6.73 14.35 -20.35
C PRO A 139 7.40 13.25 -21.20
N TYR A 140 7.39 12.01 -20.71
CA TYR A 140 7.89 10.83 -21.44
C TYR A 140 7.02 9.59 -21.25
N TYR A 141 6.72 8.92 -22.36
CA TYR A 141 6.11 7.58 -22.37
C TYR A 141 7.24 6.56 -22.56
N ILE A 142 7.45 5.70 -21.56
CA ILE A 142 8.57 4.78 -21.45
C ILE A 142 8.07 3.37 -21.73
N HIS A 143 8.59 2.79 -22.81
CA HIS A 143 8.24 1.46 -23.33
C HIS A 143 9.39 0.47 -23.14
N PHE A 144 9.08 -0.82 -23.16
CA PHE A 144 10.08 -1.90 -23.26
C PHE A 144 10.08 -2.48 -24.68
N GLN A 145 11.16 -3.20 -25.05
CA GLN A 145 11.37 -3.77 -26.39
C GLN A 145 11.53 -5.30 -26.38
N SER A 146 11.60 -5.90 -25.21
CA SER A 146 11.60 -7.34 -25.01
C SER A 146 11.14 -7.68 -23.59
N ASN A 147 10.96 -8.97 -23.30
CA ASN A 147 10.85 -9.45 -21.93
C ASN A 147 12.15 -9.08 -21.17
N ALA A 148 12.01 -8.56 -19.96
CA ALA A 148 13.12 -7.95 -19.22
C ALA A 148 13.12 -8.33 -17.74
N ILE A 149 14.32 -8.49 -17.17
CA ILE A 149 14.55 -8.55 -15.73
C ILE A 149 15.52 -7.42 -15.38
N LEU A 150 15.03 -6.40 -14.68
CA LEU A 150 15.82 -5.27 -14.20
C LEU A 150 16.17 -5.54 -12.73
N ARG A 151 17.43 -5.76 -12.43
CA ARG A 151 17.92 -5.96 -11.05
C ARG A 151 18.43 -4.64 -10.51
N LEU A 152 17.70 -4.08 -9.55
CA LEU A 152 18.03 -2.76 -9.00
C LEU A 152 19.00 -2.86 -7.83
N ASN A 153 19.94 -1.91 -7.75
CA ASN A 153 20.81 -1.73 -6.58
C ASN A 153 20.25 -0.70 -5.59
N SER A 154 19.29 0.10 -6.03
CA SER A 154 18.57 1.09 -5.21
C SER A 154 17.19 1.41 -5.80
N THR A 155 16.29 2.02 -5.03
CA THR A 155 14.99 2.48 -5.53
C THR A 155 15.14 3.48 -6.69
N ILE A 156 14.33 3.36 -7.75
CA ILE A 156 14.30 4.33 -8.85
C ILE A 156 13.45 5.53 -8.45
N GLN A 157 14.00 6.74 -8.57
CA GLN A 157 13.24 7.99 -8.40
C GLN A 157 12.58 8.35 -9.74
N CYS A 158 11.26 8.32 -9.81
CA CYS A 158 10.50 8.62 -11.02
C CYS A 158 9.94 10.04 -10.95
N LYS A 159 10.37 10.92 -11.87
CA LYS A 159 9.88 12.31 -11.94
C LYS A 159 8.46 12.40 -12.49
N SER A 160 7.87 13.59 -12.34
CA SER A 160 6.58 13.97 -12.90
C SER A 160 6.47 13.72 -14.41
N PHE A 161 5.23 13.57 -14.90
CA PHE A 161 4.86 13.37 -16.30
C PHE A 161 5.53 12.13 -16.94
N LYS A 162 5.39 10.97 -16.30
CA LYS A 162 5.90 9.70 -16.83
C LYS A 162 4.77 8.70 -17.00
N THR A 163 4.80 7.96 -18.10
CA THR A 163 4.12 6.67 -18.18
C THR A 163 5.22 5.62 -18.29
N VAL A 164 5.31 4.69 -17.34
CA VAL A 164 6.16 3.51 -17.45
C VAL A 164 5.25 2.33 -17.75
N ASP A 165 5.38 1.75 -18.94
CA ASP A 165 4.44 0.76 -19.45
C ASP A 165 5.14 -0.50 -19.93
N GLY A 166 4.85 -1.61 -19.27
CA GLY A 166 5.29 -2.95 -19.66
C GLY A 166 4.39 -3.66 -20.69
N ASP A 167 3.37 -3.00 -21.26
CA ASP A 167 2.43 -3.65 -22.21
C ASP A 167 3.16 -4.39 -23.34
N GLY A 168 2.58 -5.53 -23.76
CA GLY A 168 3.18 -6.45 -24.72
C GLY A 168 4.34 -7.30 -24.20
N TRP A 169 4.95 -6.98 -23.05
CA TRP A 169 6.16 -7.64 -22.54
C TRP A 169 6.03 -8.15 -21.10
N THR A 170 6.73 -9.23 -20.78
CA THR A 170 6.95 -9.62 -19.38
C THR A 170 8.12 -8.82 -18.82
N VAL A 171 7.83 -7.78 -18.04
CA VAL A 171 8.81 -6.91 -17.38
C VAL A 171 8.82 -7.17 -15.88
N GLN A 172 9.99 -7.54 -15.35
CA GLN A 172 10.22 -7.76 -13.93
C GLN A 172 11.24 -6.75 -13.39
N ILE A 173 10.93 -6.15 -12.24
CA ILE A 173 11.83 -5.30 -11.47
C ILE A 173 12.11 -6.01 -10.14
N LEU A 174 13.39 -6.29 -9.87
CA LEU A 174 13.86 -7.08 -8.74
C LEU A 174 14.68 -6.24 -7.76
N GLY A 175 14.55 -6.54 -6.46
CA GLY A 175 15.44 -6.03 -5.41
C GLY A 175 15.07 -4.66 -4.83
N PHE A 176 14.50 -3.75 -5.63
CA PHE A 176 13.92 -2.48 -5.17
C PHE A 176 12.69 -2.10 -6.02
N GLY A 177 12.03 -1.01 -5.63
CA GLY A 177 10.83 -0.47 -6.29
C GLY A 177 11.05 0.85 -7.03
N ILE A 178 9.93 1.54 -7.29
CA ILE A 178 9.88 2.93 -7.78
C ILE A 178 9.37 3.85 -6.66
N ASP A 179 9.98 5.04 -6.54
CA ASP A 179 9.58 6.12 -5.65
C ASP A 179 9.09 7.33 -6.45
N ILE A 180 7.92 7.84 -6.07
CA ILE A 180 7.23 8.98 -6.65
C ILE A 180 7.03 10.00 -5.52
N THR A 181 8.13 10.63 -5.11
CA THR A 181 8.12 11.65 -4.04
C THR A 181 8.13 13.07 -4.62
N GLY A 182 7.11 13.87 -4.30
CA GLY A 182 6.99 15.27 -4.70
C GLY A 182 6.62 15.49 -6.17
N GLN A 183 5.85 14.59 -6.78
CA GLN A 183 5.62 14.54 -8.23
C GLN A 183 4.14 14.62 -8.63
N GLU A 184 3.92 14.86 -9.92
CA GLU A 184 2.59 14.95 -10.53
C GLU A 184 2.49 14.12 -11.81
N SER A 185 1.31 13.55 -12.06
CA SER A 185 0.98 12.89 -13.33
C SER A 185 1.96 11.77 -13.69
N VAL A 186 2.01 10.72 -12.86
CA VAL A 186 2.82 9.51 -13.12
C VAL A 186 1.91 8.30 -13.23
N VAL A 187 2.18 7.47 -14.24
CA VAL A 187 1.47 6.22 -14.49
C VAL A 187 2.47 5.07 -14.53
N ILE A 188 2.23 4.03 -13.75
CA ILE A 188 3.04 2.81 -13.70
C ILE A 188 2.12 1.64 -14.03
N LYS A 189 2.31 1.00 -15.19
CA LYS A 189 1.43 -0.10 -15.63
C LYS A 189 2.15 -1.31 -16.22
N ASN A 190 1.52 -2.48 -16.11
CA ASN A 190 1.98 -3.76 -16.68
C ASN A 190 3.38 -4.23 -16.21
N ILE A 191 3.76 -3.98 -14.95
CA ILE A 191 5.09 -4.35 -14.42
C ILE A 191 4.96 -5.26 -13.19
N ALA A 192 5.87 -6.24 -13.07
CA ALA A 192 6.00 -7.10 -11.90
C ALA A 192 7.16 -6.65 -10.99
N PHE A 193 6.86 -6.19 -9.78
CA PHE A 193 7.82 -5.78 -8.74
C PHE A 193 8.00 -6.90 -7.71
N ILE A 194 9.16 -7.55 -7.69
CA ILE A 194 9.37 -8.80 -6.95
C ILE A 194 10.57 -8.69 -6.00
N ARG A 195 10.38 -9.07 -4.72
CA ARG A 195 11.43 -9.04 -3.69
C ARG A 195 12.07 -7.65 -3.53
N SER A 196 11.27 -6.59 -3.51
CA SER A 196 11.77 -5.25 -3.17
C SER A 196 12.25 -5.23 -1.72
N LYS A 197 13.45 -4.72 -1.46
CA LYS A 197 14.00 -4.54 -0.09
C LYS A 197 13.30 -3.43 0.69
N ALA A 198 12.47 -2.63 0.03
CA ALA A 198 11.70 -1.53 0.61
C ALA A 198 10.24 -1.64 0.15
N GLU A 199 9.60 -0.53 -0.20
CA GLU A 199 8.30 -0.54 -0.87
C GLU A 199 8.43 -1.04 -2.33
N GLY A 200 7.37 -1.64 -2.89
CA GLY A 200 7.32 -1.98 -4.33
C GLY A 200 7.07 -0.72 -5.19
N ILE A 201 6.08 0.08 -4.81
CA ILE A 201 5.85 1.43 -5.31
C ILE A 201 5.56 2.36 -4.13
N ALA A 202 6.30 3.46 -4.00
CA ALA A 202 6.05 4.48 -2.98
C ALA A 202 5.58 5.80 -3.62
N ILE A 203 4.55 6.40 -3.04
CA ILE A 203 3.95 7.67 -3.50
C ILE A 203 3.88 8.62 -2.30
N ARG A 204 4.64 9.71 -2.34
CA ARG A 204 4.73 10.66 -1.21
C ARG A 204 4.60 12.10 -1.68
N ASN A 205 3.75 12.91 -1.05
CA ASN A 205 3.54 14.32 -1.44
C ASN A 205 3.29 14.51 -2.95
N SER A 206 2.53 13.60 -3.55
CA SER A 206 2.36 13.48 -5.00
C SER A 206 0.89 13.48 -5.42
N ARG A 207 0.60 13.78 -6.70
CA ARG A 207 -0.78 13.85 -7.18
C ARG A 207 -1.01 13.38 -8.61
N HIS A 208 -2.25 12.98 -8.91
CA HIS A 208 -2.66 12.45 -10.22
C HIS A 208 -1.81 11.24 -10.61
N ILE A 209 -1.78 10.22 -9.74
CA ILE A 209 -0.96 9.01 -9.93
C ILE A 209 -1.86 7.81 -10.19
N TRP A 210 -1.49 6.98 -11.17
CA TRP A 210 -2.21 5.75 -11.49
C TRP A 210 -1.26 4.56 -11.54
N VAL A 211 -1.53 3.55 -10.72
CA VAL A 211 -0.83 2.26 -10.72
C VAL A 211 -1.81 1.21 -11.22
N ASP A 212 -1.48 0.52 -12.31
CA ASP A 212 -2.47 -0.27 -13.05
C ASP A 212 -1.90 -1.60 -13.58
N HIS A 213 -2.63 -2.71 -13.47
CA HIS A 213 -2.18 -4.01 -13.98
C HIS A 213 -0.74 -4.40 -13.53
N CYS A 214 -0.34 -4.06 -12.31
CA CYS A 214 0.97 -4.43 -11.77
C CYS A 214 0.89 -5.70 -10.90
N VAL A 215 1.96 -6.51 -10.88
CA VAL A 215 2.18 -7.51 -9.84
C VAL A 215 3.11 -6.91 -8.81
N ILE A 216 2.83 -7.07 -7.52
CA ILE A 216 3.79 -6.76 -6.46
C ILE A 216 3.86 -7.94 -5.48
N GLN A 217 5.05 -8.50 -5.29
CA GLN A 217 5.26 -9.71 -4.48
C GLN A 217 6.51 -9.65 -3.60
N ASP A 218 6.38 -10.16 -2.37
CA ASP A 218 7.44 -10.28 -1.36
C ASP A 218 8.17 -8.94 -1.10
N ALA A 219 7.42 -7.83 -1.03
CA ALA A 219 7.97 -6.54 -0.63
C ALA A 219 8.40 -6.55 0.85
N GLY A 220 9.60 -6.04 1.13
CA GLY A 220 10.18 -5.95 2.47
C GLY A 220 9.53 -4.91 3.38
N LYS A 221 8.69 -4.04 2.81
CA LYS A 221 7.73 -3.19 3.52
C LYS A 221 6.33 -3.35 2.89
N SER A 222 5.71 -2.23 2.48
CA SER A 222 4.43 -2.22 1.76
C SER A 222 4.60 -2.49 0.27
N ALA A 223 3.74 -3.33 -0.31
CA ALA A 223 3.70 -3.54 -1.75
C ALA A 223 3.48 -2.21 -2.50
N VAL A 224 2.51 -1.42 -2.03
CA VAL A 224 2.31 -0.01 -2.41
C VAL A 224 2.12 0.85 -1.16
N LEU A 225 2.76 2.03 -1.14
CA LEU A 225 2.63 3.04 -0.09
C LEU A 225 2.12 4.37 -0.70
N VAL A 226 1.15 5.00 -0.04
CA VAL A 226 0.68 6.35 -0.35
C VAL A 226 0.66 7.17 0.93
N GLU A 227 1.41 8.27 1.01
CA GLU A 227 1.46 9.13 2.21
C GLU A 227 1.79 10.60 1.88
N GLY A 228 1.88 11.45 2.90
CA GLY A 228 2.45 12.78 2.79
C GLY A 228 1.58 13.79 2.04
N MET A 229 0.25 13.78 2.25
CA MET A 229 -0.77 14.60 1.56
C MET A 229 -1.01 14.20 0.09
N SER A 230 -0.62 12.99 -0.33
CA SER A 230 -0.78 12.51 -1.71
C SER A 230 -2.25 12.32 -2.08
N ARG A 231 -2.69 12.81 -3.25
CA ARG A 231 -4.12 12.91 -3.61
C ARG A 231 -4.37 12.69 -5.10
N ALA A 232 -5.61 12.37 -5.47
CA ALA A 232 -5.95 11.95 -6.83
C ALA A 232 -5.12 10.73 -7.25
N ILE A 233 -5.18 9.67 -6.45
CA ILE A 233 -4.44 8.42 -6.67
C ILE A 233 -5.42 7.29 -7.03
N THR A 234 -5.07 6.43 -7.98
CA THR A 234 -5.76 5.16 -8.22
C THR A 234 -4.76 4.00 -8.28
N VAL A 235 -5.10 2.90 -7.60
CA VAL A 235 -4.44 1.60 -7.73
C VAL A 235 -5.48 0.62 -8.26
N SER A 236 -5.29 0.10 -9.47
CA SER A 236 -6.26 -0.77 -10.12
C SER A 236 -5.68 -2.00 -10.81
N TYR A 237 -6.49 -3.05 -10.91
CA TYR A 237 -6.14 -4.31 -11.57
C TYR A 237 -4.81 -4.92 -11.12
N CYS A 238 -4.31 -4.58 -9.93
CA CYS A 238 -3.03 -5.09 -9.45
C CYS A 238 -3.21 -6.42 -8.72
N LEU A 239 -2.23 -7.32 -8.88
CA LEU A 239 -2.12 -8.57 -8.13
C LEU A 239 -1.04 -8.39 -7.05
N MET A 240 -1.47 -8.24 -5.80
CA MET A 240 -0.59 -8.11 -4.64
C MET A 240 -0.51 -9.44 -3.89
N LYS A 241 0.62 -10.13 -4.01
CA LYS A 241 0.80 -11.51 -3.55
C LYS A 241 1.88 -11.59 -2.46
N GLU A 242 1.64 -12.33 -1.38
CA GLU A 242 2.66 -12.66 -0.36
C GLU A 242 3.34 -11.46 0.34
N ASN A 243 2.76 -10.26 0.30
CA ASN A 243 3.32 -9.09 0.97
C ASN A 243 2.90 -9.08 2.45
N TRP A 244 3.82 -8.83 3.39
CA TRP A 244 3.41 -8.67 4.80
C TRP A 244 2.51 -7.44 5.01
N GLU A 245 2.79 -6.37 4.26
CA GLU A 245 1.95 -5.19 4.13
C GLU A 245 1.56 -5.03 2.65
N GLY A 246 0.28 -5.09 2.30
CA GLY A 246 -0.15 -4.93 0.91
C GLY A 246 -0.12 -3.47 0.44
N LEU A 247 -1.05 -2.69 0.94
CA LEU A 247 -1.32 -1.31 0.58
C LEU A 247 -1.43 -0.47 1.86
N SER A 248 -0.40 0.33 2.15
CA SER A 248 -0.42 1.28 3.28
C SER A 248 -0.81 2.67 2.77
N LEU A 249 -1.91 3.21 3.30
CA LEU A 249 -2.44 4.53 2.94
C LEU A 249 -2.39 5.45 4.19
N GLY A 250 -1.60 6.50 4.13
CA GLY A 250 -1.34 7.44 5.22
C GLY A 250 -0.09 7.08 6.03
N GLY A 251 0.70 8.10 6.32
CA GLY A 251 2.00 8.00 7.01
C GLY A 251 1.88 7.81 8.52
N PRO A 252 2.76 8.41 9.35
CA PRO A 252 2.73 8.26 10.80
C PRO A 252 1.43 8.77 11.46
N ASN A 253 1.09 8.20 12.62
CA ASN A 253 -0.13 8.46 13.40
C ASN A 253 -0.34 9.93 13.84
N TYR A 254 0.69 10.79 13.73
CA TYR A 254 0.63 12.22 14.03
C TYR A 254 0.51 13.11 12.78
N PHE A 255 0.64 12.56 11.57
CA PHE A 255 0.67 13.34 10.32
C PHE A 255 -0.74 13.59 9.77
N SER A 256 -1.47 14.49 10.42
CA SER A 256 -2.85 14.86 10.03
C SER A 256 -2.99 15.55 8.67
N GLY A 257 -1.88 15.88 7.99
CA GLY A 257 -1.87 16.34 6.60
C GLY A 257 -2.50 15.33 5.64
N ASP A 258 -2.44 14.03 5.96
CA ASP A 258 -3.10 12.98 5.17
C ASP A 258 -4.63 13.05 5.20
N LYS A 259 -5.25 14.00 5.94
CA LYS A 259 -6.68 14.36 5.74
C LYS A 259 -6.96 14.86 4.31
N LEU A 260 -5.93 15.32 3.58
CA LEU A 260 -6.03 15.68 2.15
C LEU A 260 -5.92 14.47 1.19
N MET A 261 -5.55 13.29 1.69
CA MET A 261 -5.29 12.12 0.86
C MET A 261 -6.57 11.56 0.24
N THR A 262 -6.53 11.29 -1.07
CA THR A 262 -7.64 10.67 -1.82
C THR A 262 -7.14 9.54 -2.71
N VAL A 263 -7.64 8.32 -2.48
CA VAL A 263 -7.18 7.08 -3.13
C VAL A 263 -8.34 6.19 -3.54
N THR A 264 -8.36 5.74 -4.79
CA THR A 264 -9.23 4.66 -5.26
C THR A 264 -8.41 3.37 -5.31
N VAL A 265 -8.94 2.30 -4.73
CA VAL A 265 -8.40 0.94 -4.76
C VAL A 265 -9.47 0.08 -5.40
N ALA A 266 -9.31 -0.21 -6.70
CA ALA A 266 -10.36 -0.84 -7.50
C ALA A 266 -9.88 -2.06 -8.28
N PHE A 267 -10.68 -3.13 -8.32
CA PHE A 267 -10.39 -4.29 -9.18
C PHE A 267 -9.07 -5.02 -8.86
N ASN A 268 -8.50 -4.83 -7.67
CA ASN A 268 -7.25 -5.49 -7.27
C ASN A 268 -7.51 -6.87 -6.66
N VAL A 269 -6.50 -7.72 -6.69
CA VAL A 269 -6.51 -9.02 -6.00
C VAL A 269 -5.38 -9.02 -4.98
N PHE A 270 -5.74 -9.28 -3.72
CA PHE A 270 -4.80 -9.50 -2.62
C PHE A 270 -4.77 -11.00 -2.30
N VAL A 271 -3.60 -11.62 -2.46
CA VAL A 271 -3.41 -13.08 -2.27
C VAL A 271 -2.36 -13.30 -1.18
N ARG A 272 -2.74 -13.97 -0.08
CA ARG A 272 -1.84 -14.35 1.02
C ARG A 272 -1.01 -13.19 1.59
N SER A 273 -1.56 -11.98 1.58
CA SER A 273 -0.91 -10.81 2.17
C SER A 273 -1.16 -10.79 3.69
N GLY A 274 -0.15 -10.49 4.48
CA GLY A 274 -0.21 -10.61 5.94
C GLY A 274 -1.17 -9.61 6.58
N SER A 275 -1.14 -8.36 6.13
CA SER A 275 -1.94 -7.26 6.68
C SER A 275 -2.03 -6.09 5.70
N ARG A 276 -2.85 -5.09 6.06
CA ARG A 276 -2.97 -3.79 5.37
C ARG A 276 -3.30 -3.94 3.88
N THR A 277 -4.53 -4.26 3.51
CA THR A 277 -4.95 -4.38 2.09
C THR A 277 -6.14 -3.50 1.67
N PRO A 278 -6.41 -2.32 2.28
CA PRO A 278 -5.40 -1.45 2.86
C PRO A 278 -5.57 -1.19 4.36
N LEU A 279 -4.50 -0.68 4.98
CA LEU A 279 -4.64 0.13 6.18
C LEU A 279 -4.71 1.60 5.74
N VAL A 280 -5.68 2.35 6.27
CA VAL A 280 -5.90 3.76 5.95
C VAL A 280 -5.87 4.62 7.20
N ARG A 281 -5.08 5.68 7.18
CA ARG A 281 -5.09 6.77 8.18
C ARG A 281 -5.54 8.07 7.54
N PHE A 282 -6.40 8.83 8.22
CA PHE A 282 -6.88 10.18 7.88
C PHE A 282 -7.64 10.38 6.56
N GLY A 283 -7.15 9.85 5.45
CA GLY A 283 -7.62 10.16 4.10
C GLY A 283 -8.99 9.58 3.75
N THR A 284 -9.51 10.00 2.60
CA THR A 284 -10.73 9.45 2.01
C THR A 284 -10.38 8.41 0.94
N CYS A 285 -10.92 7.21 1.03
CA CYS A 285 -10.64 6.15 0.07
C CYS A 285 -11.89 5.41 -0.41
N HIS A 286 -11.88 5.01 -1.68
CA HIS A 286 -12.89 4.11 -2.26
C HIS A 286 -12.26 2.76 -2.51
N LEU A 287 -12.73 1.73 -1.81
CA LEU A 287 -12.29 0.35 -1.94
C LEU A 287 -13.41 -0.41 -2.68
N CYS A 288 -13.30 -0.59 -4.00
CA CYS A 288 -14.35 -1.22 -4.79
C CYS A 288 -13.93 -2.43 -5.63
N ASN A 289 -14.77 -3.48 -5.62
CA ASN A 289 -14.56 -4.68 -6.44
C ASN A 289 -13.16 -5.31 -6.29
N ASN A 290 -12.56 -5.26 -5.10
CA ASN A 290 -11.31 -5.98 -4.85
C ASN A 290 -11.60 -7.39 -4.35
N VAL A 291 -10.67 -8.31 -4.58
CA VAL A 291 -10.73 -9.71 -4.09
C VAL A 291 -9.67 -9.90 -3.01
N TYR A 292 -10.09 -10.47 -1.88
CA TYR A 292 -9.27 -10.74 -0.70
C TYR A 292 -9.20 -12.25 -0.46
N ASP A 293 -8.12 -12.90 -0.89
CA ASP A 293 -7.85 -14.32 -0.64
C ASP A 293 -6.77 -14.51 0.43
N GLY A 294 -7.18 -14.98 1.61
CA GLY A 294 -6.26 -15.43 2.68
C GLY A 294 -5.43 -14.32 3.33
N ALA A 295 -6.06 -13.26 3.83
CA ALA A 295 -5.36 -12.26 4.65
C ALA A 295 -4.85 -12.88 5.97
N GLY A 296 -3.56 -12.69 6.29
CA GLY A 296 -2.92 -13.39 7.42
C GLY A 296 -3.29 -12.88 8.81
N ARG A 297 -3.76 -11.63 8.92
CA ARG A 297 -4.17 -11.00 10.19
C ARG A 297 -5.44 -10.16 10.07
N PHE A 298 -5.55 -9.36 9.02
CA PHE A 298 -6.73 -8.57 8.64
C PHE A 298 -6.55 -8.04 7.22
N SER A 299 -7.64 -7.74 6.52
CA SER A 299 -7.56 -7.00 5.25
C SER A 299 -7.59 -5.49 5.46
N ILE A 300 -8.77 -4.94 5.75
CA ILE A 300 -9.00 -3.49 5.77
C ILE A 300 -8.83 -2.93 7.18
N SER A 301 -8.16 -1.80 7.36
CA SER A 301 -8.18 -1.03 8.61
C SER A 301 -8.41 0.44 8.35
N ALA A 302 -9.18 1.10 9.21
CA ALA A 302 -9.50 2.52 9.13
C ALA A 302 -9.18 3.20 10.46
N LEU A 303 -8.27 4.17 10.45
CA LEU A 303 -7.72 4.80 11.66
C LEU A 303 -7.66 6.33 11.52
N TYR A 304 -7.59 7.03 12.65
CA TYR A 304 -7.38 8.49 12.72
C TYR A 304 -8.29 9.32 11.81
N GLY A 305 -9.60 9.06 11.83
CA GLY A 305 -10.58 9.80 11.04
C GLY A 305 -10.66 9.43 9.56
N ALA A 306 -10.04 8.32 9.14
CA ALA A 306 -10.15 7.81 7.77
C ALA A 306 -11.61 7.64 7.31
N ARG A 307 -11.87 7.91 6.02
CA ARG A 307 -13.21 7.89 5.43
C ARG A 307 -13.26 6.88 4.28
N LEU A 308 -13.81 5.69 4.52
CA LEU A 308 -13.82 4.60 3.55
C LEU A 308 -15.21 4.38 2.96
N LEU A 309 -15.32 4.28 1.64
CA LEU A 309 -16.42 3.56 1.00
C LEU A 309 -15.92 2.16 0.60
N VAL A 310 -16.42 1.12 1.25
CA VAL A 310 -16.09 -0.29 1.00
C VAL A 310 -17.26 -0.93 0.26
N GLN A 311 -17.10 -1.13 -1.05
CA GLN A 311 -18.21 -1.40 -1.97
C GLN A 311 -17.95 -2.59 -2.91
N ASN A 312 -18.87 -3.55 -3.01
CA ASN A 312 -18.81 -4.66 -3.97
C ASN A 312 -17.53 -5.54 -3.91
N ASN A 313 -16.82 -5.57 -2.78
CA ASN A 313 -15.61 -6.40 -2.62
C ASN A 313 -15.96 -7.87 -2.31
N TYR A 314 -15.01 -8.78 -2.55
CA TYR A 314 -15.12 -10.21 -2.31
C TYR A 314 -14.09 -10.66 -1.28
N PHE A 315 -14.54 -11.27 -0.17
CA PHE A 315 -13.68 -11.77 0.91
C PHE A 315 -13.68 -13.30 0.97
N THR A 316 -12.60 -13.93 1.44
CA THR A 316 -12.64 -15.34 1.82
C THR A 316 -13.63 -15.53 2.98
N SER A 317 -14.36 -16.64 3.04
CA SER A 317 -15.27 -17.02 4.13
C SER A 317 -14.56 -17.32 5.47
N ASN A 318 -13.85 -16.33 6.01
CA ASN A 318 -13.41 -16.30 7.40
C ASN A 318 -13.52 -14.88 7.96
N GLU A 319 -14.06 -14.75 9.18
CA GLU A 319 -14.38 -13.45 9.80
C GLU A 319 -13.13 -12.58 10.05
N GLN A 320 -11.95 -13.19 10.19
CA GLN A 320 -10.67 -12.50 10.39
C GLN A 320 -10.20 -11.74 9.14
N SER A 321 -10.66 -12.11 7.95
CA SER A 321 -10.19 -11.54 6.68
C SER A 321 -10.79 -10.18 6.31
N GLN A 322 -11.71 -9.61 7.08
CA GLN A 322 -12.49 -8.44 6.65
C GLN A 322 -11.92 -7.11 7.14
N ILE A 323 -12.18 -6.74 8.40
CA ILE A 323 -11.74 -5.47 9.00
C ILE A 323 -10.90 -5.76 10.27
N GLY A 324 -9.72 -5.16 10.35
CA GLY A 324 -8.83 -5.21 11.51
C GLY A 324 -8.91 -3.96 12.38
N ASP A 325 -8.83 -4.17 13.70
CA ASP A 325 -8.91 -3.16 14.76
C ASP A 325 -7.77 -2.11 14.77
N GLY A 326 -6.67 -2.35 14.04
CA GLY A 326 -5.47 -1.52 14.09
C GLY A 326 -4.69 -1.57 15.41
N LEU A 327 -5.10 -2.38 16.41
CA LEU A 327 -4.38 -2.58 17.68
C LEU A 327 -2.95 -3.11 17.46
N ALA A 328 -2.71 -3.70 16.29
CA ALA A 328 -1.39 -4.01 15.74
C ALA A 328 -0.37 -2.85 15.79
N ASP A 329 -0.83 -1.62 15.63
CA ASP A 329 -0.01 -0.41 15.40
C ASP A 329 0.10 0.47 16.67
N GLY A 330 -0.41 -0.01 17.81
CA GLY A 330 -0.09 0.53 19.14
C GLY A 330 -0.81 1.81 19.57
N SER A 331 -1.80 2.32 18.83
CA SER A 331 -2.57 3.50 19.26
C SER A 331 -4.01 3.49 18.73
N MET A 332 -4.95 3.61 19.67
CA MET A 332 -6.39 3.81 19.45
C MET A 332 -6.81 5.27 19.66
N THR A 333 -5.84 6.17 19.81
CA THR A 333 -6.06 7.56 20.22
C THR A 333 -6.11 8.46 18.99
N GLY A 334 -7.27 8.54 18.32
CA GLY A 334 -7.47 9.36 17.13
C GLY A 334 -8.94 9.63 16.83
N ASP A 335 -9.19 10.54 15.88
CA ASP A 335 -10.54 10.87 15.40
C ASP A 335 -11.28 9.59 14.93
N PRO A 336 -12.60 9.48 15.11
CA PRO A 336 -13.35 8.31 14.68
C PRO A 336 -13.42 8.21 13.15
N ALA A 337 -13.09 7.04 12.61
CA ALA A 337 -13.21 6.74 11.19
C ALA A 337 -14.69 6.59 10.75
N ILE A 338 -14.98 6.84 9.47
CA ILE A 338 -16.31 6.71 8.88
C ILE A 338 -16.24 5.66 7.77
N ILE A 339 -17.08 4.63 7.87
CA ILE A 339 -17.08 3.49 6.94
C ILE A 339 -18.48 3.35 6.30
N GLY A 340 -18.57 3.60 5.00
CA GLY A 340 -19.70 3.15 4.18
C GLY A 340 -19.46 1.71 3.73
N TRP A 341 -20.43 0.82 3.96
CA TRP A 341 -20.31 -0.61 3.61
C TRP A 341 -21.48 -1.04 2.73
N GLN A 342 -21.20 -1.48 1.50
CA GLN A 342 -22.24 -1.70 0.48
C GLN A 342 -21.95 -2.91 -0.42
N GLY A 343 -22.85 -3.89 -0.48
CA GLY A 343 -22.84 -4.94 -1.51
C GLY A 343 -21.62 -5.88 -1.51
N ASN A 344 -20.78 -5.86 -0.47
CA ASN A 344 -19.65 -6.76 -0.30
C ASN A 344 -20.16 -8.19 -0.07
N LEU A 345 -19.44 -9.19 -0.58
CA LEU A 345 -19.77 -10.61 -0.46
C LEU A 345 -18.58 -11.42 0.08
N PHE A 346 -18.88 -12.56 0.68
CA PHE A 346 -17.92 -13.65 0.84
C PHE A 346 -17.78 -14.44 -0.47
N ASP A 347 -16.81 -15.35 -0.54
CA ASP A 347 -16.50 -16.18 -1.71
C ASP A 347 -17.56 -17.27 -1.98
N ASP A 348 -18.29 -17.69 -0.95
CA ASP A 348 -19.52 -18.49 -1.04
C ASP A 348 -20.74 -17.71 -1.58
N GLY A 349 -20.59 -16.40 -1.82
CA GLY A 349 -21.63 -15.50 -2.31
C GLY A 349 -22.58 -14.95 -1.24
N THR A 350 -22.41 -15.31 0.03
CA THR A 350 -23.18 -14.73 1.14
C THR A 350 -22.79 -13.26 1.39
N PRO A 351 -23.67 -12.43 1.98
CA PRO A 351 -23.32 -11.06 2.33
C PRO A 351 -22.12 -11.00 3.28
N ALA A 352 -21.04 -10.35 2.84
CA ALA A 352 -19.99 -9.95 3.76
C ALA A 352 -20.55 -8.79 4.60
N HIS A 353 -20.79 -9.05 5.88
CA HIS A 353 -21.13 -8.00 6.83
C HIS A 353 -19.86 -7.23 7.23
N PRO A 354 -19.95 -5.94 7.61
CA PRO A 354 -18.91 -5.38 8.46
C PRO A 354 -18.96 -6.19 9.77
N PRO A 355 -17.84 -6.74 10.28
CA PRO A 355 -17.87 -7.56 11.49
C PRO A 355 -18.61 -6.84 12.62
N PRO A 356 -19.40 -7.54 13.47
CA PRO A 356 -20.26 -6.91 14.47
C PRO A 356 -19.46 -6.35 15.67
N LEU A 357 -18.65 -5.32 15.42
CA LEU A 357 -17.85 -4.51 16.34
C LEU A 357 -17.16 -5.29 17.48
N ARG A 358 -16.80 -6.56 17.25
CA ARG A 358 -16.12 -7.38 18.25
C ARG A 358 -14.66 -6.96 18.32
N ALA A 359 -14.31 -6.41 19.48
CA ALA A 359 -13.04 -5.77 19.82
C ALA A 359 -12.79 -4.45 19.08
N ASN A 360 -13.16 -3.35 19.77
CA ASN A 360 -12.26 -2.20 19.91
C ASN A 360 -11.73 -1.56 18.61
N LEU A 361 -12.62 -1.10 17.73
CA LEU A 361 -12.40 0.12 16.97
C LEU A 361 -13.02 1.28 17.78
N ALA A 362 -12.29 1.83 18.77
CA ALA A 362 -12.85 2.82 19.73
C ALA A 362 -13.18 4.21 19.13
N GLY A 363 -13.15 4.31 17.80
CA GLY A 363 -13.63 5.43 17.02
C GLY A 363 -13.85 4.96 15.59
N SER A 364 -14.97 4.29 15.32
CA SER A 364 -15.41 3.99 13.95
C SER A 364 -16.93 3.90 13.89
N THR A 365 -17.52 4.54 12.90
CA THR A 365 -18.97 4.62 12.73
C THR A 365 -19.37 4.25 11.30
N LEU A 366 -20.43 3.48 11.14
CA LEU A 366 -21.04 3.28 9.81
C LEU A 366 -21.66 4.58 9.33
N GLY A 367 -21.36 5.01 8.10
CA GLY A 367 -21.81 6.30 7.60
C GLY A 367 -21.66 6.47 6.09
N ILE A 368 -22.13 7.61 5.58
CA ILE A 368 -22.11 7.91 4.15
C ILE A 368 -20.78 8.57 3.77
N VAL A 369 -20.10 7.99 2.78
CA VAL A 369 -18.92 8.57 2.11
C VAL A 369 -19.29 8.82 0.65
N THR A 370 -19.56 10.09 0.33
CA THR A 370 -19.93 10.53 -1.02
C THR A 370 -18.71 10.64 -1.92
N LEU A 371 -18.83 10.16 -3.16
CA LEU A 371 -17.81 10.25 -4.20
C LEU A 371 -18.35 11.03 -5.41
N THR A 372 -17.45 11.57 -6.21
CA THR A 372 -17.79 12.28 -7.46
C THR A 372 -17.86 11.36 -8.69
N PHE A 373 -17.75 10.04 -8.48
CA PHE A 373 -17.77 9.00 -9.50
C PHE A 373 -18.39 7.71 -8.95
N ALA A 374 -18.93 6.88 -9.83
CA ALA A 374 -19.45 5.56 -9.49
C ALA A 374 -18.45 4.46 -9.89
N CYS A 375 -18.42 3.35 -9.15
CA CYS A 375 -17.62 2.17 -9.52
C CYS A 375 -18.56 1.06 -10.01
N PRO A 376 -18.39 0.55 -11.25
CA PRO A 376 -19.23 -0.53 -11.79
C PRO A 376 -19.06 -1.79 -10.96
N ARG A 377 -20.12 -2.59 -10.78
CA ARG A 377 -20.02 -3.90 -10.12
C ARG A 377 -19.45 -4.92 -11.10
N LEU A 378 -18.32 -5.55 -10.78
CA LEU A 378 -17.72 -6.62 -11.58
C LEU A 378 -17.84 -7.98 -10.86
N PRO A 379 -18.05 -9.10 -11.58
CA PRO A 379 -17.97 -10.44 -11.02
C PRO A 379 -16.56 -10.77 -10.48
N ARG A 380 -16.48 -11.55 -9.39
CA ARG A 380 -15.23 -12.04 -8.78
C ARG A 380 -14.26 -12.63 -9.80
N HIS A 381 -14.75 -13.47 -10.72
CA HIS A 381 -13.91 -14.14 -11.73
C HIS A 381 -13.32 -13.16 -12.75
N THR A 382 -14.03 -12.08 -13.08
CA THR A 382 -13.56 -11.02 -13.99
C THR A 382 -12.37 -10.30 -13.36
N ILE A 383 -12.52 -9.87 -12.10
CA ILE A 383 -11.46 -9.20 -11.33
C ILE A 383 -10.21 -10.10 -11.22
N ILE A 384 -10.39 -11.40 -10.97
CA ILE A 384 -9.28 -12.35 -10.88
C ILE A 384 -8.54 -12.52 -12.21
N ARG A 385 -9.29 -12.67 -13.32
CA ARG A 385 -8.73 -12.84 -14.66
C ARG A 385 -7.96 -11.61 -15.13
N ASP A 386 -8.48 -10.42 -14.81
CA ASP A 386 -7.96 -9.15 -15.33
C ASP A 386 -6.83 -8.57 -14.46
N ALA A 387 -6.53 -9.16 -13.29
CA ALA A 387 -5.48 -8.66 -12.39
C ALA A 387 -4.05 -9.07 -12.78
N GLY A 388 -3.11 -8.14 -12.61
CA GLY A 388 -1.70 -8.26 -12.97
C GLY A 388 -1.43 -7.85 -14.44
N PRO A 389 -0.17 -7.88 -14.90
CA PRO A 389 0.19 -7.39 -16.22
C PRO A 389 -0.50 -8.17 -17.33
N GLN A 390 -1.14 -7.43 -18.23
CA GLN A 390 -1.82 -7.98 -19.38
C GLN A 390 -0.90 -7.97 -20.60
N ARG A 391 -1.12 -8.94 -21.50
CA ARG A 391 -0.56 -8.90 -22.86
C ARG A 391 -1.70 -8.56 -23.80
N ARG A 392 -1.88 -7.27 -24.10
CA ARG A 392 -2.78 -6.86 -25.18
C ARG A 392 -2.17 -7.35 -26.50
N SER A 393 -2.92 -8.20 -27.21
CA SER A 393 -2.50 -8.90 -28.45
C SER A 393 -2.60 -8.02 -29.69
#